data_AF-A0AAU7KD80-F1
#
_entry.id   AF-A0AAU7KD80-F1
#
_cell.length_a   1.000
_cell.length_b   1.000
_cell.length_c   1.000
_cell.angle_alpha   90.00
_cell.angle_beta   90.00
_cell.angle_gamma   90.00
#
_symmetry.space_group_name_H-M   'P 1'
#
loop_
_entity.id
_entity.type
_entity.pdbx_description
1 polymer ?
#
loop_
_entity_poly.entity_id
_entity_poly.type
_entity_poly.pdbx_seq_one_letter_code
_entity_poly.pdbx_strand_id
1 'polypeptide(L)' 'MVAERTDGLIEERAELLMLQPLLGVERQGIPGRLLILPEVSLLISYQLAGSDIRIVRVLHQKQQFPPAD' A
#
# COMPACT_ATOMS: atom_id res chain seq x y z
N MET A 1 9.42 10.27 15.55
CA MET A 1 9.91 10.99 14.35
C MET A 1 9.88 10.15 13.08
N VAL A 2 10.66 9.06 12.93
CA VAL A 2 10.65 8.27 11.67
C VAL A 2 9.33 7.51 11.45
N ALA A 3 8.78 6.92 12.52
CA ALA A 3 7.47 6.25 12.47
C ALA A 3 6.36 7.24 12.07
N GLU A 4 6.23 8.36 12.78
CA GLU A 4 5.22 9.39 12.48
C GLU A 4 5.31 9.92 11.05
N ARG A 5 6.52 10.12 10.52
CA ARG A 5 6.71 10.54 9.12
C ARG A 5 6.23 9.46 8.14
N THR A 6 6.47 8.19 8.47
CA THR A 6 6.03 7.06 7.65
C THR A 6 4.51 6.95 7.66
N ASP A 7 3.90 7.10 8.83
CA ASP A 7 2.43 7.07 9.00
C ASP A 7 1.78 8.19 8.19
N GLY A 8 2.29 9.42 8.30
CA GLY A 8 1.75 10.56 7.52
C GLY A 8 1.86 10.36 6.00
N LEU A 9 2.94 9.73 5.51
CA LEU A 9 3.05 9.40 4.09
C LEU A 9 2.03 8.33 3.67
N ILE A 10 1.75 7.34 4.53
CA ILE A 10 0.73 6.32 4.25
C ILE A 10 -0.65 6.96 4.19
N GLU A 11 -0.98 7.84 5.14
CA GLU A 11 -2.26 8.57 5.20
C GLU A 11 -2.47 9.41 3.93
N GLU A 12 -1.50 10.26 3.57
CA GLU A 12 -1.55 11.10 2.36
C GLU A 12 -1.79 10.25 1.09
N ARG A 13 -1.08 9.13 0.97
CA ARG A 13 -1.18 8.24 -0.18
C ARG A 13 -2.49 7.45 -0.20
N ALA A 14 -3.04 7.10 0.95
CA ALA A 14 -4.34 6.45 1.06
C ALA A 14 -5.48 7.42 0.71
N GLU A 15 -5.40 8.67 1.17
CA GLU A 15 -6.37 9.73 0.83
C GLU A 15 -6.36 10.03 -0.68
N LEU A 16 -5.18 10.02 -1.31
CA LEU A 16 -5.06 10.20 -2.76
C LEU A 16 -5.83 9.13 -3.56
N LEU A 17 -5.97 7.91 -3.03
CA LEU A 17 -6.75 6.86 -3.69
C LEU A 17 -8.24 7.22 -3.80
N MET A 18 -8.78 8.05 -2.90
CA MET A 18 -10.17 8.53 -3.01
C MET A 18 -10.38 9.36 -4.28
N LEU A 19 -9.36 10.12 -4.68
CA LEU A 19 -9.39 10.94 -5.90
C LEU A 19 -8.97 10.14 -7.13
N GLN A 20 -8.04 9.21 -6.97
CA GLN A 20 -7.46 8.42 -8.05
C GLN A 20 -7.43 6.93 -7.71
N PRO A 21 -8.59 6.24 -7.70
CA PRO A 21 -8.66 4.83 -7.27
C PRO A 21 -7.85 3.88 -8.16
N LEU A 22 -7.53 4.30 -9.38
CA LEU A 22 -6.79 3.52 -10.37
C LEU A 22 -5.28 3.79 -10.37
N LEU A 23 -4.76 4.61 -9.44
CA LEU A 23 -3.35 4.98 -9.36
C LEU A 23 -2.42 3.79 -9.10
N GLY A 24 -2.87 2.79 -8.35
CA GLY A 24 -2.13 1.55 -8.11
C GLY A 24 -2.09 0.65 -9.33
N VAL A 25 -0.98 -0.07 -9.47
CA VAL A 25 -0.74 -1.00 -10.57
C VAL A 25 -1.47 -2.32 -10.35
N GLU A 26 -2.07 -2.86 -11.41
CA GLU A 26 -2.56 -4.24 -11.42
C GLU A 26 -1.40 -5.18 -11.75
N ARG A 27 -1.30 -6.30 -11.03
CA ARG A 27 -0.28 -7.33 -11.27
C ARG A 27 -0.95 -8.66 -11.52
N GLN A 28 -0.56 -9.32 -12.60
CA GLN A 28 -1.10 -10.63 -12.96
C GLN A 28 -0.94 -11.61 -11.79
N GLY A 29 -2.03 -12.30 -11.43
CA GLY A 29 -2.05 -13.26 -10.32
C GLY A 29 -2.22 -12.65 -8.93
N ILE A 30 -2.33 -11.33 -8.79
CA ILE A 30 -2.62 -10.66 -7.50
C ILE A 30 -3.95 -9.92 -7.62
N PRO A 31 -4.99 -10.31 -6.85
CA PRO A 31 -6.26 -9.62 -6.86
C PRO A 31 -6.15 -8.18 -6.33
N GLY A 32 -6.62 -7.21 -7.11
CA GLY A 32 -6.61 -5.80 -6.76
C GLY A 32 -5.43 -5.03 -7.34
N ARG A 33 -5.03 -3.99 -6.64
CA ARG A 33 -4.02 -3.01 -7.06
C ARG A 33 -2.96 -2.84 -5.99
N LEU A 34 -1.76 -2.48 -6.43
CA LEU A 34 -0.62 -2.18 -5.58
C LEU A 34 -0.22 -0.71 -5.77
N LEU A 35 -0.35 0.09 -4.72
CA LEU A 35 0.25 1.42 -4.68
C LEU A 35 1.65 1.29 -4.08
N ILE A 36 2.67 1.67 -4.84
CA ILE A 36 4.07 1.58 -4.43
C ILE A 36 4.49 2.91 -3.80
N LEU A 37 5.02 2.87 -2.57
CA LEU A 37 5.53 4.03 -1.84
C LEU A 37 7.06 3.89 -1.72
N PRO A 38 7.81 4.27 -2.77
CA PRO A 38 9.25 4.05 -2.81
C PRO A 38 10.00 4.81 -1.71
N GLU A 39 9.45 5.92 -1.23
CA GLU A 39 10.06 6.80 -0.22
C GLU A 39 10.29 6.08 1.13
N VAL A 40 9.44 5.09 1.43
CA VAL A 40 9.46 4.32 2.68
C VAL A 40 9.63 2.82 2.43
N SER A 41 9.93 2.41 1.18
CA SER A 41 10.01 1.00 0.78
C SER A 41 8.75 0.21 1.17
N LEU A 42 7.57 0.82 1.11
CA LEU A 42 6.29 0.17 1.40
C LEU A 42 5.48 -0.04 0.12
N LEU A 43 4.54 -0.98 0.18
CA LEU A 43 3.48 -1.16 -0.80
C LEU A 43 2.15 -1.26 -0.07
N ILE A 44 1.14 -0.60 -0.61
CA ILE A 44 -0.25 -0.70 -0.15
C ILE A 44 -1.00 -1.54 -1.17
N SER A 45 -1.45 -2.72 -0.74
CA SER A 45 -2.35 -3.56 -1.53
C SER A 45 -3.79 -3.18 -1.21
N TYR A 46 -4.57 -2.88 -2.24
CA TYR A 46 -5.95 -2.46 -2.08
C TYR A 46 -6.85 -2.98 -3.19
N GLN A 47 -8.16 -2.93 -2.96
CA GLN A 47 -9.20 -3.35 -3.89
C GLN A 47 -10.30 -2.32 -3.97
N LEU A 48 -10.89 -2.17 -5.16
CA LEU A 48 -12.11 -1.40 -5.34
C LEU A 48 -13.30 -2.31 -4.99
N ALA A 49 -14.12 -1.89 -4.05
CA ALA A 49 -15.28 -2.62 -3.56
C ALA A 49 -16.52 -1.72 -3.67
N GLY A 50 -17.07 -1.60 -4.88
CA GLY A 50 -18.15 -0.66 -5.17
C GLY A 50 -17.65 0.79 -5.11
N SER A 51 -18.22 1.59 -4.22
CA SER A 51 -17.78 2.96 -3.93
C SER A 51 -16.55 3.03 -3.01
N ASP A 52 -16.19 1.92 -2.38
CA ASP A 52 -15.19 1.91 -1.32
C ASP A 52 -13.84 1.41 -1.82
N ILE A 53 -12.78 1.91 -1.21
CA ILE A 53 -11.42 1.41 -1.39
C ILE A 53 -11.03 0.63 -0.14
N ARG A 54 -10.78 -0.68 -0.29
CA ARG A 54 -10.37 -1.54 0.82
C ARG A 54 -8.87 -1.75 0.79
N ILE A 55 -8.17 -1.22 1.79
CA ILE A 55 -6.76 -1.54 2.02
C ILE A 55 -6.69 -2.96 2.62
N VAL A 56 -6.04 -3.88 1.91
CA VAL A 56 -5.94 -5.28 2.31
C VAL A 56 -4.65 -5.53 3.08
N ARG A 57 -3.53 -4.93 2.64
CA ARG A 57 -2.23 -5.05 3.30
C ARG A 57 -1.37 -3.80 3.10
N VAL A 58 -0.54 -3.50 4.09
CA VAL A 58 0.62 -2.61 3.94
C VAL A 58 1.86 -3.46 4.21
N LEU A 59 2.72 -3.61 3.20
CA LEU A 59 3.89 -4.50 3.27
C LEU A 59 5.17 -3.72 3.04
N HIS A 60 6.23 -4.06 3.75
CA HIS A 60 7.57 -3.56 3.46
C HIS A 60 8.17 -4.36 2.29
N GLN A 61 8.62 -3.69 1.24
CA GLN A 61 9.13 -4.32 0.02
C GLN A 61 10.40 -5.14 0.25
N LYS A 62 11.19 -4.79 1.28
CA LYS A 62 12.43 -5.49 1.63
C LYS A 62 12.27 -6.48 2.79
N GLN A 63 11.05 -6.89 3.13
CA GLN A 63 10.83 -7.73 4.30
C GLN A 63 11.61 -9.05 4.16
N GLN A 64 12.71 -9.15 4.92
CA GLN A 64 13.33 -10.42 5.27
C GLN A 64 12.48 -10.99 6.39
N PHE A 65 11.87 -12.16 6.18
CA PHE A 65 11.27 -12.89 7.29
C PHE A 65 12.38 -13.15 8.32
N PRO A 66 12.11 -13.01 9.64
CA PRO A 66 13.01 -13.57 10.63
C PRO A 66 13.30 -15.03 10.26
N PRO A 67 14.52 -15.54 10.45
CA PRO A 67 14.77 -16.97 10.37
C PRO A 67 13.72 -17.68 11.24
N ALA A 68 13.11 -18.76 10.73
CA ALA A 68 12.33 -19.62 11.59
C ALA A 68 13.31 -20.22 12.62
N ASP A 69 13.01 -20.03 13.92
CA ASP A 69 13.74 -20.69 15.00
C ASP A 69 13.64 -22.22 14.90
#